data_AF-A0A7K0NJM4-F1
#
_entry.id   AF-A0A7K0NJM4-F1
#
_cell.length_a   1.000
_cell.length_b   1.000
_cell.length_c   1.000
_cell.angle_alpha   90.00
_cell.angle_beta   90.00
_cell.angle_gamma   90.00
#
_symmetry.space_group_name_H-M   'P 1'
#
loop_
_entity.id
_entity.type
_entity.pdbx_description
1 polymer ?
#
loop_
_entity_poly.entity_id
_entity_poly.type
_entity_poly.pdbx_seq_one_letter_code
_entity_poly.pdbx_strand_id
1 'polypeptide(L)'
;MDRLRSPGGCPWDAEQTHESLLKYLLEESYEYIEAVESGDRAAIKEELGDLLLQVYFHSRIAEEDKSAPFSINDVAASVTEKLINR
;
A
#
# COMPACT_ATOMS: atom_id res chain seq x y z
N MET A 1 -11.13 0.80 0.35
CA MET A 1 -10.93 0.51 -1.08
C MET A 1 -12.09 -0.23 -1.70
N ASP A 2 -12.77 -1.11 -0.96
CA ASP A 2 -13.93 -1.84 -1.47
C ASP A 2 -14.98 -0.92 -2.10
N ARG A 3 -15.27 0.25 -1.52
CA ARG A 3 -16.19 1.25 -2.12
C ARG A 3 -15.57 2.08 -3.26
N LEU A 4 -14.25 2.27 -3.23
CA LEU A 4 -13.54 3.13 -4.19
C LEU A 4 -13.20 2.38 -5.49
N ARG A 5 -12.91 1.07 -5.43
CA ARG A 5 -12.69 0.20 -6.61
C ARG A 5 -13.94 -0.51 -7.12
N SER A 6 -15.01 -0.60 -6.32
CA SER A 6 -16.26 -1.25 -6.77
C SER A 6 -16.93 -0.48 -7.92
N PRO A 7 -17.80 -1.14 -8.70
CA PRO A 7 -18.68 -0.46 -9.64
C PRO A 7 -19.43 0.71 -8.97
N GLY A 8 -19.22 1.95 -9.46
CA GLY A 8 -19.73 3.19 -8.86
C GLY A 8 -18.79 3.91 -7.89
N GLY A 9 -17.55 3.40 -7.72
CA GLY A 9 -16.46 4.05 -7.00
C GLY A 9 -15.67 5.07 -7.86
N CYS A 10 -14.45 5.37 -7.45
CA CYS A 10 -13.54 6.24 -8.18
C CYS A 10 -12.99 5.51 -9.43
N PRO A 11 -13.19 6.03 -10.65
CA PRO A 11 -12.72 5.37 -11.87
C PRO A 11 -11.21 5.15 -11.89
N TRP A 12 -10.44 6.11 -11.36
CA TRP A 12 -8.99 6.00 -11.27
C TRP A 12 -8.57 4.81 -10.40
N ASP A 13 -9.21 4.65 -9.23
CA ASP A 13 -8.89 3.56 -8.32
C ASP A 13 -9.18 2.20 -8.96
N ALA A 14 -10.27 2.07 -9.71
CA ALA A 14 -10.66 0.82 -10.37
C ALA A 14 -9.71 0.38 -11.48
N GLU A 15 -9.04 1.32 -12.15
CA GLU A 15 -8.13 1.04 -13.27
C GLU A 15 -6.70 0.68 -12.84
N GLN A 16 -6.36 0.81 -11.56
CA GLN A 16 -4.99 0.57 -11.10
C GLN A 16 -4.62 -0.93 -11.09
N THR A 17 -3.39 -1.21 -11.53
CA THR A 17 -2.70 -2.51 -11.44
C THR A 17 -1.50 -2.40 -10.50
N HIS A 18 -0.82 -3.52 -10.21
CA HIS A 18 0.43 -3.47 -9.46
C HIS A 18 1.47 -2.59 -10.18
N GLU A 19 1.60 -2.74 -11.49
CA GLU A 19 2.59 -2.02 -12.30
C GLU A 19 2.29 -0.52 -12.37
N SER A 20 1.02 -0.12 -12.50
CA SER A 20 0.66 1.31 -12.58
C SER A 20 0.93 2.06 -11.29
N LEU A 21 0.91 1.35 -10.14
CA LEU A 21 1.14 1.92 -8.82
C LEU A 21 2.62 2.03 -8.43
N LEU A 22 3.53 1.33 -9.11
CA LEU A 22 4.96 1.32 -8.76
C LEU A 22 5.58 2.72 -8.73
N LYS A 23 5.15 3.63 -9.62
CA LYS A 23 5.67 4.99 -9.66
C LYS A 23 5.31 5.76 -8.38
N TYR A 24 4.09 5.59 -7.86
CA TYR A 24 3.64 6.28 -6.65
C TYR A 24 4.36 5.72 -5.44
N LEU A 25 4.44 4.38 -5.32
CA LEU A 25 5.23 3.76 -4.24
C LEU A 25 6.68 4.27 -4.19
N LEU A 26 7.31 4.49 -5.35
CA LEU A 26 8.65 5.05 -5.43
C LEU A 26 8.68 6.52 -4.98
N GLU A 27 7.73 7.34 -5.43
CA GLU A 27 7.57 8.75 -5.02
C GLU A 27 7.40 8.87 -3.50
N GLU A 28 6.41 8.19 -2.90
CA GLU A 28 6.16 8.21 -1.44
C GLU A 28 7.38 7.71 -0.65
N SER A 29 8.15 6.77 -1.20
CA SER A 29 9.38 6.27 -0.56
C SER A 29 10.47 7.34 -0.51
N TYR A 30 10.58 8.17 -1.55
CA TYR A 30 11.52 9.30 -1.56
C TYR A 30 11.05 10.43 -0.65
N GLU A 31 9.75 10.74 -0.63
CA GLU A 31 9.17 11.73 0.26
C GLU A 31 9.36 11.33 1.73
N TYR A 32 9.17 10.06 2.09
CA TYR A 32 9.50 9.55 3.42
C TYR A 32 10.97 9.73 3.78
N ILE A 33 11.89 9.45 2.84
CA ILE A 33 13.33 9.65 3.08
C ILE A 33 13.62 11.13 3.35
N GLU A 34 13.09 12.03 2.54
CA GLU A 34 13.25 13.48 2.73
C GLU A 34 12.66 13.96 4.07
N ALA A 35 11.50 13.44 4.47
CA ALA A 35 10.88 13.73 5.76
C ALA A 35 11.77 13.29 6.94
N VAL A 36 12.43 12.13 6.82
CA VAL A 36 13.40 11.66 7.81
C VAL A 36 14.66 12.52 7.84
N GLU A 37 15.22 12.87 6.68
CA GLU A 37 16.43 13.67 6.56
C GLU A 37 16.25 15.11 7.07
N SER A 38 15.05 15.68 6.86
CA SER A 38 14.68 17.01 7.36
C SER A 38 14.28 17.02 8.84
N GLY A 39 14.04 15.85 9.45
CA GLY A 39 13.60 15.73 10.84
C GLY A 39 12.15 16.17 11.08
N ASP A 40 11.36 16.30 10.02
CA ASP A 40 9.95 16.70 10.12
C ASP A 40 9.08 15.51 10.56
N ARG A 41 8.74 15.50 11.85
CA ARG A 41 7.91 14.44 12.44
C ARG A 41 6.46 14.42 11.93
N ALA A 42 5.93 15.53 11.44
CA ALA A 42 4.60 15.57 10.88
C ALA A 42 4.61 14.91 9.50
N ALA A 43 5.55 15.31 8.64
CA ALA A 43 5.77 14.70 7.34
C ALA A 43 6.05 13.20 7.46
N ILE A 44 6.95 12.78 8.36
CA ILE A 44 7.22 11.33 8.60
C ILE A 44 5.94 10.53 8.83
N LYS A 45 5.00 11.09 9.60
CA LYS A 45 3.73 10.41 9.89
C LYS A 45 2.81 10.37 8.67
N GLU A 46 2.79 11.44 7.88
CA GLU A 46 2.03 11.56 6.64
C GLU A 46 2.52 10.52 5.62
N GLU A 47 3.81 10.54 5.30
CA GLU A 47 4.39 9.63 4.31
C GLU A 47 4.31 8.15 4.71
N LEU A 48 4.42 7.83 6.01
CA LEU A 48 4.16 6.46 6.48
C LEU A 48 2.70 6.03 6.27
N GLY A 49 1.77 6.99 6.32
CA GLY A 49 0.37 6.79 5.97
C GLY A 49 0.19 6.49 4.49
N ASP A 50 0.88 7.22 3.62
CA ASP A 50 0.80 7.03 2.17
C ASP A 50 1.48 5.72 1.73
N LEU A 51 2.60 5.36 2.33
CA LEU A 51 3.20 4.02 2.17
C LEU A 51 2.25 2.91 2.62
N LEU A 52 1.54 3.09 3.76
CA LEU A 52 0.54 2.13 4.20
C LEU A 52 -0.65 2.05 3.23
N LEU A 53 -1.04 3.18 2.63
CA LEU A 53 -2.06 3.23 1.59
C LEU A 53 -1.63 2.42 0.36
N GLN A 54 -0.38 2.54 -0.10
CA GLN A 54 0.16 1.71 -1.19
C GLN A 54 0.10 0.21 -0.86
N VAL A 55 0.47 -0.19 0.36
CA VAL A 55 0.33 -1.59 0.82
C VAL A 55 -1.12 -2.05 0.73
N TYR A 56 -2.07 -1.22 1.16
CA TYR A 56 -3.50 -1.54 1.08
C TYR A 56 -4.02 -1.64 -0.36
N PHE A 57 -3.61 -0.74 -1.26
CA PHE A 57 -3.96 -0.80 -2.69
C PHE A 57 -3.47 -2.12 -3.33
N HIS A 58 -2.19 -2.45 -3.17
CA HIS A 58 -1.65 -3.69 -3.71
C HIS A 58 -2.30 -4.92 -3.12
N SER A 59 -2.60 -4.92 -1.81
CA SER A 59 -3.32 -6.02 -1.18
C SER A 59 -4.72 -6.19 -1.78
N ARG A 60 -5.43 -5.09 -2.10
CA ARG A 60 -6.76 -5.16 -2.71
C ARG A 60 -6.74 -5.65 -4.15
N ILE A 61 -5.74 -5.24 -4.93
CA ILE A 61 -5.52 -5.79 -6.28
C ILE A 61 -5.24 -7.30 -6.19
N ALA A 62 -4.42 -7.72 -5.22
CA ALA A 62 -4.12 -9.13 -5.01
C ALA A 62 -5.34 -9.96 -4.57
N GLU A 63 -6.25 -9.39 -3.77
CA GLU A 63 -7.51 -10.05 -3.40
C GLU A 63 -8.39 -10.39 -4.63
N GLU A 64 -8.23 -9.64 -5.73
CA GLU A 64 -8.95 -9.85 -7.00
C GLU A 64 -8.35 -10.99 -7.86
N ASP A 65 -7.15 -11.49 -7.55
CA ASP A 65 -6.51 -12.57 -8.30
C ASP A 65 -7.27 -13.90 -8.16
N LYS A 66 -7.46 -14.61 -9.28
CA LYS A 66 -8.25 -15.87 -9.28
C LYS A 66 -7.46 -17.10 -8.85
N SER A 67 -6.13 -17.05 -8.98
CA SER A 67 -5.24 -18.20 -8.84
C SER A 67 -4.51 -18.25 -7.51
N ALA A 68 -4.11 -17.09 -6.99
CA ALA A 68 -3.34 -16.94 -5.77
C ALA A 68 -3.70 -15.61 -5.06
N PRO A 69 -4.96 -15.44 -4.63
CA PRO A 69 -5.36 -14.22 -3.92
C PRO A 69 -4.72 -14.15 -2.54
N PHE A 70 -4.42 -12.93 -2.10
CA PHE A 70 -4.07 -12.63 -0.71
C PHE A 70 -4.63 -11.28 -0.30
N SER A 71 -4.93 -11.15 0.99
CA SER A 71 -5.49 -9.95 1.61
C SER A 71 -4.45 -9.14 2.39
N ILE A 72 -4.85 -7.94 2.83
CA ILE A 72 -4.01 -7.15 3.73
C ILE A 72 -3.75 -7.87 5.07
N ASN A 73 -4.67 -8.73 5.51
CA ASN A 73 -4.48 -9.54 6.71
C ASN A 73 -3.36 -10.57 6.50
N ASP A 74 -3.28 -11.16 5.30
CA ASP A 74 -2.21 -12.12 4.97
C ASP A 74 -0.85 -11.43 4.91
N VAL A 75 -0.79 -10.20 4.36
CA VAL A 75 0.42 -9.37 4.39
C VAL A 75 0.86 -9.10 5.84
N ALA A 76 -0.06 -8.67 6.70
CA ALA A 76 0.25 -8.42 8.12
C ALA A 76 0.65 -9.69 8.89
N ALA A 77 -0.01 -10.82 8.61
CA ALA A 77 0.33 -12.12 9.19
C ALA A 77 1.75 -12.54 8.81
N SER A 78 2.17 -12.33 7.55
CA SER A 78 3.52 -12.64 7.08
C SER A 78 4.62 -11.88 7.84
N VAL A 79 4.34 -10.64 8.26
CA VAL A 79 5.27 -9.85 9.10
C VAL A 79 5.31 -10.42 10.51
N THR A 80 4.16 -10.74 11.09
CA THR A 80 4.05 -11.31 12.44
C THR A 80 4.78 -12.65 12.53
N GLU A 81 4.57 -13.54 11.55
CA GLU A 81 5.24 -14.84 11.48
C GLU A 81 6.76 -14.68 11.37
N LYS A 82 7.25 -13.74 10.55
CA LYS A 82 8.68 -13.42 10.45
C LYS A 82 9.27 -12.92 11.77
N LEU A 83 8.50 -12.21 12.60
CA LEU A 83 8.96 -11.72 13.89
C LEU A 83 8.95 -12.80 14.98
N ILE A 84 8.01 -13.75 14.92
CA ILE A 84 7.94 -14.88 15.86
C ILE A 84 9.04 -15.91 15.58
N ASN A 85 9.36 -16.15 14.31
CA ASN A 85 10.33 -17.17 13.88
C ASN A 85 11.79 -16.65 13.86
N ARG A 86 12.06 -15.48 14.45
CA ARG A 86 13.39 -14.88 14.62
C ARG A 86 13.80 -14.90 16.08
#